data_AF-A0A419XAY3-F1
#
_entry.id   AF-A0A419XAY3-F1
#
_cell.length_a   1.000
_cell.length_b   1.000
_cell.length_c   1.000
_cell.angle_alpha   90.00
_cell.angle_beta   90.00
_cell.angle_gamma   90.00
#
_symmetry.space_group_name_H-M   'P 1'
#
loop_
_entity.id
_entity.type
_entity.pdbx_description
1 polymer ?
#
loop_
_entity_poly.entity_id
_entity_poly.type
_entity_poly.pdbx_seq_one_letter_code
_entity_poly.pdbx_strand_id
1 'polypeptide(L)'
;MSRVKVSSKVHELADLASKIIAKNTTDGESSLLKDFPNFASLQTRLAKMQEYEQKADDANRLKEEMNEQKNKEAKAVRKDIIQIRNLLKAHYPEDLKKLGGWGFTVDETTKAKIEEPA
;
A
#
# COMPACT_ATOMS: atom_id res chain seq x y z
N MET A 1 26.42 -26.77 25.65
CA MET A 1 25.08 -26.30 26.03
C MET A 1 24.22 -26.18 24.79
N SER A 2 23.03 -26.78 24.79
CA SER A 2 22.09 -26.69 23.66
C SER A 2 21.38 -25.34 23.67
N ARG A 3 21.17 -24.72 22.51
CA ARG A 3 20.51 -23.41 22.37
C ARG A 3 19.06 -23.61 21.91
N VAL A 4 18.10 -23.07 22.65
CA VAL A 4 16.69 -23.05 22.26
C VAL A 4 16.44 -21.78 21.44
N LYS A 5 15.90 -21.93 20.22
CA LYS A 5 15.61 -20.80 19.32
C LYS A 5 14.15 -20.39 19.47
N VAL A 6 13.92 -19.11 19.76
CA VAL A 6 12.61 -18.46 19.61
C VAL A 6 12.65 -17.68 18.31
N SER A 7 11.68 -17.92 17.42
CA SER A 7 11.63 -17.20 16.14
C SER A 7 11.19 -15.76 16.34
N SER A 8 11.71 -14.85 15.50
CA SER A 8 11.31 -13.45 15.43
C SER A 8 10.19 -13.20 14.41
N LYS A 9 9.84 -14.19 13.59
CA LYS A 9 8.76 -14.04 12.61
C LYS A 9 7.42 -14.19 13.30
N VAL A 10 6.48 -13.28 12.99
CA VAL A 10 5.15 -13.20 13.63
C VAL A 10 4.40 -14.53 13.53
N HIS A 11 4.34 -15.15 12.35
CA HIS A 11 3.67 -16.43 12.14
C HIS A 11 4.32 -17.59 12.94
N GLU A 12 5.66 -17.72 12.87
CA GLU A 12 6.37 -18.75 13.62
C GLU A 12 6.28 -18.55 15.16
N LEU A 13 6.16 -17.29 15.61
CA LEU A 13 5.92 -16.93 17.00
C LEU A 13 4.49 -17.30 17.44
N ALA A 14 3.49 -17.01 16.59
CA ALA A 14 2.09 -17.37 16.82
C ALA A 14 1.91 -18.88 16.96
N ASP A 15 2.54 -19.65 16.06
CA ASP A 15 2.53 -21.11 16.08
C ASP A 15 3.15 -21.66 17.36
N LEU A 16 4.31 -21.11 17.76
CA LEU A 16 4.98 -21.54 18.98
C LEU A 16 4.13 -21.25 20.21
N ALA A 17 3.56 -20.04 20.31
CA ALA A 17 2.67 -19.66 21.41
C ALA A 17 1.43 -20.57 21.47
N SER A 18 0.81 -20.86 20.32
CA SER A 18 -0.36 -21.74 20.21
C SER A 18 -0.02 -23.16 20.69
N LYS A 19 1.14 -23.70 20.32
CA LYS A 19 1.61 -25.03 20.77
C LYS A 19 1.87 -25.07 22.27
N ILE A 20 2.47 -24.02 22.83
CA ILE A 20 2.71 -23.92 24.29
C ILE A 20 1.38 -23.84 25.04
N ILE A 21 0.43 -23.05 24.56
CA ILE A 21 -0.91 -22.93 25.14
C ILE A 21 -1.63 -24.29 25.08
N ALA A 22 -1.66 -24.93 23.92
CA ALA A 22 -2.30 -26.22 23.74
C ALA A 22 -1.70 -27.27 24.70
N LYS A 23 -0.37 -27.35 24.79
CA LYS A 23 0.30 -28.28 25.71
C LYS A 23 -0.03 -27.99 27.17
N ASN A 24 -0.01 -26.72 27.60
CA ASN A 24 -0.39 -26.34 28.97
C ASN A 24 -1.83 -26.74 29.29
N THR A 25 -2.75 -26.56 28.34
CA THR A 25 -4.15 -26.98 28.48
C THR A 25 -4.31 -28.50 28.53
N THR A 26 -3.58 -29.24 27.69
CA THR A 26 -3.59 -30.71 27.71
C THR A 26 -3.02 -31.29 29.00
N ASP A 27 -1.90 -30.73 29.48
CA ASP A 27 -1.22 -31.20 30.69
C ASP A 27 -1.99 -30.79 31.98
N GLY A 28 -2.86 -29.78 31.92
CA GLY A 28 -3.77 -29.39 33.01
C GLY A 28 -3.04 -29.14 34.33
N GLU A 29 -3.48 -29.80 35.41
CA GLU A 29 -2.85 -29.70 36.74
C GLU A 29 -1.43 -30.29 36.82
N SER A 30 -1.07 -31.13 35.84
CA SER A 30 0.27 -31.69 35.70
C SER A 30 1.22 -30.77 34.94
N SER A 31 0.71 -29.66 34.38
CA SER A 31 1.55 -28.70 33.69
C SER A 31 2.48 -27.96 34.64
N LEU A 32 3.76 -27.89 34.25
CA LEU A 32 4.77 -27.06 34.92
C LEU A 32 4.47 -25.55 34.83
N LEU A 33 3.59 -25.16 33.90
CA LEU A 33 3.22 -23.76 33.66
C LEU A 33 1.90 -23.36 34.34
N LYS A 34 1.31 -24.23 35.17
CA LYS A 34 0.04 -23.93 35.86
C LYS A 34 0.11 -22.70 36.78
N ASP A 35 1.26 -22.52 37.43
CA ASP A 35 1.52 -21.40 38.34
C ASP A 35 2.23 -20.24 37.63
N PHE A 36 2.39 -20.31 36.31
CA PHE A 36 3.08 -19.27 35.56
C PHE A 36 2.23 -17.99 35.56
N PRO A 37 2.72 -16.90 36.17
CA PRO A 37 1.96 -15.65 36.20
C PRO A 37 1.83 -15.11 34.78
N ASN A 38 0.63 -14.63 34.45
CA ASN A 38 0.32 -13.99 33.17
C ASN A 38 0.14 -14.93 31.96
N PHE A 39 -0.05 -16.24 32.15
CA PHE A 39 -0.38 -17.15 31.04
C PHE A 39 -1.65 -16.72 30.28
N ALA A 40 -2.68 -16.26 31.01
CA ALA A 40 -3.88 -15.69 30.41
C ALA A 40 -3.59 -14.45 29.54
N SER A 41 -2.63 -13.61 29.95
CA SER A 41 -2.23 -12.43 29.16
C SER A 41 -1.55 -12.82 27.85
N LEU A 42 -0.82 -13.95 27.82
CA LEU A 42 -0.21 -14.47 26.60
C LEU A 42 -1.28 -14.84 25.58
N GLN A 43 -2.34 -15.54 26.01
CA GLN A 43 -3.48 -15.86 25.14
C GLN A 43 -4.15 -14.59 24.59
N THR A 44 -4.40 -13.59 25.44
CA THR A 44 -4.97 -12.31 24.99
C THR A 44 -4.06 -11.59 23.98
N ARG A 45 -2.75 -11.58 24.20
CA ARG A 45 -1.78 -10.95 23.29
C ARG A 45 -1.72 -11.68 21.95
N LEU A 46 -1.74 -13.01 21.96
CA LEU A 46 -1.78 -13.84 20.76
C LEU A 46 -3.04 -13.54 19.93
N ALA A 47 -4.21 -13.50 20.56
CA ALA A 47 -5.47 -13.18 19.88
C ALA A 47 -5.44 -11.77 19.24
N LYS A 48 -4.93 -10.76 19.97
CA LYS A 48 -4.76 -9.40 19.43
C LYS A 48 -3.79 -9.35 18.26
N MET A 49 -2.69 -10.11 18.33
CA MET A 49 -1.71 -10.17 17.25
C MET A 49 -2.32 -10.72 15.96
N GLN A 50 -3.10 -11.81 16.06
CA GLN A 50 -3.83 -12.38 14.93
C GLN A 50 -4.91 -11.43 14.39
N GLU A 51 -5.61 -10.71 15.28
CA GLU A 51 -6.59 -9.70 14.88
C GLU A 51 -5.92 -8.55 14.09
N TYR A 52 -4.75 -8.09 14.53
CA TYR A 52 -4.02 -7.03 13.82
C TYR A 52 -3.45 -7.50 12.48
N GLU A 53 -3.01 -8.76 12.39
CA GLU A 53 -2.57 -9.36 11.12
C GLU A 53 -3.71 -9.37 10.11
N GLN A 54 -4.89 -9.87 10.50
CA GLN A 54 -6.08 -9.86 9.64
C GLN A 54 -6.47 -8.45 9.20
N LYS A 55 -6.48 -7.48 10.13
CA LYS A 55 -6.78 -6.08 9.80
C LYS A 55 -5.76 -5.46 8.84
N ALA A 56 -4.48 -5.81 8.97
CA ALA A 56 -3.44 -5.33 8.07
C ALA A 56 -3.65 -5.87 6.65
N ASP A 57 -4.02 -7.14 6.51
CA ASP A 57 -4.30 -7.77 5.22
C ASP A 57 -5.54 -7.15 4.55
N ASP A 58 -6.62 -6.96 5.31
CA ASP A 58 -7.82 -6.29 4.80
C ASP A 58 -7.54 -4.85 4.37
N ALA A 59 -6.73 -4.12 5.14
CA ALA A 59 -6.32 -2.76 4.80
C ALA A 59 -5.42 -2.73 3.54
N ASN A 60 -4.54 -3.71 3.36
CA ASN A 60 -3.72 -3.84 2.16
C ASN A 60 -4.59 -4.10 0.93
N ARG A 61 -5.56 -5.02 1.01
CA ARG A 61 -6.52 -5.28 -0.08
C ARG A 61 -7.30 -4.01 -0.44
N LEU A 62 -7.82 -3.30 0.56
CA LEU A 62 -8.54 -2.05 0.33
C LEU A 62 -7.64 -0.99 -0.33
N LYS A 63 -6.38 -0.88 0.11
CA LYS A 63 -5.40 0.04 -0.49
C LYS A 63 -5.14 -0.29 -1.96
N GLU A 64 -5.02 -1.57 -2.31
CA GLU A 64 -4.84 -2.01 -3.69
C GLU A 64 -6.05 -1.63 -4.55
N GLU A 65 -7.27 -1.94 -4.09
CA GLU A 65 -8.52 -1.60 -4.77
C GLU A 65 -8.64 -0.08 -5.00
N MET A 66 -8.39 0.72 -3.97
CA MET A 66 -8.45 2.18 -4.07
C MET A 66 -7.38 2.75 -5.02
N ASN A 67 -6.20 2.12 -5.09
CA ASN A 67 -5.18 2.52 -6.05
C ASN A 67 -5.60 2.21 -7.50
N GLU A 68 -6.23 1.07 -7.74
CA GLU A 68 -6.77 0.74 -9.06
C GLU A 68 -7.85 1.73 -9.50
N GLN A 69 -8.81 2.04 -8.60
CA GLN A 69 -9.86 3.02 -8.87
C GLN A 69 -9.27 4.42 -9.14
N LYS A 70 -8.36 4.89 -8.29
CA LYS A 70 -7.63 6.16 -8.50
C LYS A 70 -6.95 6.21 -9.86
N ASN A 71 -6.28 5.14 -10.26
CA ASN A 71 -5.58 5.07 -11.54
C ASN A 71 -6.56 5.06 -12.73
N LYS A 72 -7.70 4.40 -12.59
CA LYS A 72 -8.78 4.41 -13.60
C LYS A 72 -9.33 5.82 -13.79
N GLU A 73 -9.68 6.51 -12.69
CA GLU A 73 -10.18 7.87 -12.73
C GLU A 73 -9.14 8.86 -13.27
N ALA A 74 -7.88 8.74 -12.85
CA ALA A 74 -6.81 9.58 -13.36
C ALA A 74 -6.63 9.46 -14.90
N LYS A 75 -6.83 8.26 -15.46
CA LYS A 75 -6.81 8.06 -16.92
C LYS A 75 -7.99 8.74 -17.61
N ALA A 76 -9.19 8.67 -17.03
CA ALA A 76 -10.38 9.33 -17.56
C ALA A 76 -10.20 10.85 -17.55
N VAL A 77 -9.84 11.43 -16.40
CA VAL A 77 -9.57 12.87 -16.25
C VAL A 77 -8.48 13.32 -17.24
N ARG A 78 -7.41 12.55 -17.41
CA ARG A 78 -6.36 12.88 -18.38
C ARG A 78 -6.88 12.92 -19.82
N LYS A 79 -7.77 11.99 -20.19
CA LYS A 79 -8.38 11.96 -21.52
C LYS A 79 -9.21 13.22 -21.76
N ASP A 80 -10.00 13.63 -20.77
CA ASP A 80 -10.85 14.82 -20.86
C ASP A 80 -10.00 16.10 -20.97
N ILE A 81 -8.95 16.23 -20.15
CA ILE A 81 -7.99 17.35 -20.23
C ILE A 81 -7.33 17.41 -21.62
N ILE A 82 -6.97 16.26 -22.22
CA ILE A 82 -6.42 16.21 -23.57
C ILE A 82 -7.43 16.69 -24.62
N GLN A 83 -8.70 16.29 -24.49
CA GLN A 83 -9.76 16.74 -25.40
C GLN A 83 -9.97 18.25 -25.31
N ILE A 84 -10.03 18.79 -24.08
CA ILE A 84 -10.12 20.23 -23.83
C ILE A 84 -8.92 20.96 -24.46
N ARG A 85 -7.70 20.48 -24.21
CA ARG A 85 -6.49 21.05 -24.82
C ARG A 85 -6.59 21.07 -26.34
N ASN A 86 -7.00 19.98 -26.96
CA ASN A 86 -7.09 19.89 -28.42
C ASN A 86 -8.14 20.86 -28.98
N LEU A 87 -9.27 21.05 -28.30
CA LEU A 87 -10.27 22.05 -28.66
C LEU A 87 -9.70 23.47 -28.59
N LEU A 88 -8.99 23.81 -27.50
CA LEU A 88 -8.35 25.12 -27.35
C LEU A 88 -7.26 25.35 -28.40
N LYS A 89 -6.47 24.33 -28.73
CA LYS A 89 -5.49 24.40 -29.82
C LYS A 89 -6.16 24.67 -31.17
N ALA A 90 -7.32 24.06 -31.44
CA ALA A 90 -8.07 24.31 -32.67
C ALA A 90 -8.64 25.75 -32.72
N HIS A 91 -8.99 26.32 -31.57
CA HIS A 91 -9.47 27.71 -31.49
C HIS A 91 -8.32 28.74 -31.59
N TYR A 92 -7.13 28.41 -31.08
CA TYR A 92 -5.96 29.31 -31.08
C TYR A 92 -4.77 28.68 -31.83
N PRO A 93 -4.88 28.42 -33.14
CA PRO A 93 -3.86 27.69 -33.89
C PRO A 93 -2.51 28.43 -33.97
N GLU A 94 -2.55 29.76 -34.09
CA GLU A 94 -1.38 30.63 -34.26
C GLU A 94 -0.82 31.18 -32.93
N ASP A 95 -1.52 30.98 -31.81
CA ASP A 95 -1.17 31.58 -30.53
C ASP A 95 -1.45 30.63 -29.37
N LEU A 96 -0.56 29.64 -29.22
CA LEU A 96 -0.65 28.64 -28.16
C LEU A 96 -0.39 29.22 -26.77
N LYS A 97 0.20 30.42 -26.63
CA LYS A 97 0.43 31.06 -25.33
C LYS A 97 -0.89 31.31 -24.60
N LYS A 98 -1.99 31.49 -25.33
CA LYS A 98 -3.35 31.60 -24.77
C LYS A 98 -3.78 30.40 -23.94
N LEU A 99 -3.25 29.20 -24.21
CA LEU A 99 -3.53 28.02 -23.40
C LEU A 99 -2.94 28.13 -21.98
N GLY A 100 -1.91 28.97 -21.78
CA GLY A 100 -1.39 29.30 -20.46
C GLY A 100 -2.42 29.95 -19.53
N GLY A 101 -3.33 30.76 -20.08
CA GLY A 101 -4.45 31.34 -19.33
C GLY A 101 -5.45 30.29 -18.81
N TRP A 102 -5.42 29.07 -19.36
CA TRP A 102 -6.23 27.93 -18.93
C TRP A 102 -5.46 26.97 -18.01
N GLY A 103 -4.23 27.34 -17.60
CA GLY A 103 -3.39 26.54 -16.70
C GLY A 103 -2.51 25.50 -17.40
N PHE A 104 -2.42 25.48 -18.73
CA PHE A 104 -1.46 24.63 -19.44
C PHE A 104 -0.07 25.26 -19.44
N THR A 105 0.96 24.51 -19.09
CA THR A 105 2.35 24.89 -19.37
C THR A 105 2.60 24.76 -20.87
N VAL A 106 3.07 25.84 -21.50
CA VAL A 106 3.40 25.89 -22.93
C VAL A 106 4.90 26.07 -23.07
N ASP A 107 5.60 25.04 -23.56
CA ASP A 107 7.03 25.14 -23.86
C ASP A 107 7.24 25.75 -25.24
N GLU A 108 8.00 26.85 -25.29
CA GLU A 108 8.35 27.57 -26.53
C GLU A 108 9.64 27.05 -27.17
N THR A 109 9.86 25.74 -27.19
CA THR A 109 10.97 25.16 -27.99
C THR A 109 10.60 25.19 -29.47
N THR A 110 10.74 26.37 -30.06
CA THR A 110 10.79 26.54 -31.51
C THR A 110 11.93 25.68 -32.02
N LYS A 111 11.62 24.66 -32.84
CA LYS A 111 12.64 24.02 -33.67
C LYS A 111 13.23 25.13 -34.53
N ALA A 112 14.44 25.56 -34.22
CA ALA A 112 15.16 26.55 -35.01
C ALA A 112 15.14 26.08 -36.48
N LYS A 113 14.61 26.93 -37.34
CA LYS A 113 14.63 26.75 -38.79
C LYS A 113 16.10 26.63 -39.18
N ILE A 114 16.53 25.44 -39.58
CA ILE A 114 17.85 25.24 -40.18
C ILE A 114 17.74 25.89 -41.55
N GLU A 115 18.24 27.11 -41.69
CA GLU A 115 18.42 27.76 -42.98
C GLU A 115 19.59 27.06 -43.69
N GLU A 116 19.31 26.36 -44.79
CA GLU A 116 20.34 25.85 -45.68
C GLU A 116 21.05 27.03 -46.36
N PRO A 117 22.39 27.13 -46.29
CA PRO A 117 23.13 28.13 -47.04
C PRO A 117 23.14 27.79 -48.52
N ALA A 118 22.82 28.79 -49.35
CA ALA A 118 22.90 28.77 -50.81
C ALA A 118 24.34 28.76 -51.33
#